data_AF-A0A955F7S0-F1
#
_entry.id   AF-A0A955F7S0-F1
#
_cell.length_a   1.000
_cell.length_b   1.000
_cell.length_c   1.000
_cell.angle_alpha   90.00
_cell.angle_beta   90.00
_cell.angle_gamma   90.00
#
_symmetry.space_group_name_H-M   'P 1'
#
loop_
_entity.id
_entity.type
_entity.pdbx_description
1 polymer ?
#
loop_
_entity_poly.entity_id
_entity_poly.type
_entity_poly.pdbx_seq_one_letter_code
_entity_poly.pdbx_strand_id
1 'polypeptide(L)'
;AMLTDTLFLLPIIGFVFVMEAGTSLLQIMSKRLRGGKRIFIAAPIHHHFEAIGWSKEKVTMRFWVLGIMFAFLGVLVALVGGY
;
A
#
# COMPACT_ATOMS: atom_id res chain seq x y z
N ALA A 1 -6.83 -11.62 -13.61
CA ALA A 1 -5.38 -11.36 -13.60
C ALA A 1 -4.61 -12.50 -14.27
N MET A 2 -4.46 -13.69 -13.66
CA MET A 2 -3.69 -14.79 -14.27
C MET A 2 -4.32 -15.39 -15.54
N LEU A 3 -5.65 -15.37 -15.64
CA LEU A 3 -6.40 -15.90 -16.80
C LEU A 3 -6.73 -14.83 -17.85
N THR A 4 -6.46 -13.55 -17.55
CA THR A 4 -6.87 -12.40 -18.36
C THR A 4 -5.66 -11.54 -18.77
N ASP A 5 -4.43 -12.01 -18.53
CA ASP A 5 -3.17 -11.27 -18.73
C ASP A 5 -3.10 -9.86 -18.10
N THR A 6 -3.99 -9.56 -17.14
CA THR A 6 -4.08 -8.26 -16.47
C THR A 6 -3.21 -8.16 -15.22
N LEU A 7 -2.06 -8.83 -15.22
CA LEU A 7 -1.18 -8.93 -14.04
C LEU A 7 -0.76 -7.55 -13.51
N PHE A 8 -0.48 -6.62 -14.41
CA PHE A 8 -0.03 -5.26 -14.05
C PHE A 8 -1.12 -4.40 -13.40
N LEU A 9 -2.40 -4.80 -13.43
CA LEU A 9 -3.46 -4.11 -12.69
C LEU A 9 -3.48 -4.50 -11.20
N LEU A 10 -2.92 -5.65 -10.82
CA LEU A 10 -2.97 -6.11 -9.42
C LEU A 10 -2.28 -5.16 -8.44
N PRO A 11 -1.08 -4.60 -8.73
CA PRO A 11 -0.47 -3.62 -7.84
C PRO A 11 -1.28 -2.32 -7.71
N ILE A 12 -2.05 -1.97 -8.75
CA ILE A 12 -2.92 -0.77 -8.73
C ILE A 12 -4.15 -1.04 -7.86
N ILE A 13 -4.86 -2.15 -8.10
CA ILE A 13 -6.06 -2.49 -7.33
C ILE A 13 -5.69 -2.80 -5.86
N GLY A 14 -4.59 -3.52 -5.64
CA GLY A 14 -4.05 -3.87 -4.34
C GLY A 14 -3.11 -2.82 -3.73
N PHE A 15 -3.21 -1.55 -4.14
CA PHE A 15 -2.25 -0.50 -3.80
C PHE A 15 -1.96 -0.38 -2.29
N VAL A 16 -2.98 -0.51 -1.45
CA VAL A 16 -2.83 -0.48 0.01
C VAL A 16 -1.87 -1.57 0.49
N PHE A 17 -1.99 -2.80 -0.03
CA PHE A 17 -1.09 -3.90 0.32
C PHE A 17 0.33 -3.67 -0.21
N VAL A 18 0.45 -3.09 -1.41
CA VAL A 18 1.76 -2.71 -1.99
C VAL A 18 2.45 -1.68 -1.10
N MET A 19 1.73 -0.68 -0.60
CA MET A 19 2.28 0.30 0.35
C MET A 19 2.68 -0.33 1.68
N GLU A 20 1.87 -1.22 2.24
CA GLU A 20 2.17 -1.90 3.51
C GLU A 20 3.44 -2.76 3.40
N ALA A 21 3.54 -3.58 2.35
CA ALA A 21 4.73 -4.38 2.09
C ALA A 21 5.95 -3.50 1.75
N GLY A 22 5.75 -2.47 0.91
CA GLY A 22 6.80 -1.56 0.47
C GLY A 22 7.41 -0.76 1.61
N THR A 23 6.60 -0.22 2.53
CA THR A 23 7.10 0.49 3.70
C THR A 23 7.86 -0.42 4.67
N SER A 24 7.41 -1.67 4.86
CA SER A 24 8.14 -2.67 5.64
C SER A 24 9.51 -2.99 5.02
N LEU A 25 9.54 -3.22 3.70
CA LEU A 25 10.78 -3.47 2.97
C LEU A 25 11.75 -2.29 3.08
N LEU A 26 11.29 -1.07 2.81
CA LEU A 26 12.11 0.15 2.92
C LEU A 26 12.64 0.35 4.35
N GLN A 27 11.83 0.06 5.37
CA GLN A 27 12.25 0.15 6.76
C GLN A 27 13.35 -0.86 7.08
N ILE A 28 13.23 -2.11 6.62
CA ILE A 28 14.27 -3.14 6.77
C ILE A 28 15.55 -2.75 6.03
N MET A 29 15.43 -2.31 4.77
CA MET A 29 16.55 -1.85 3.96
C MET A 29 17.28 -0.68 4.62
N SER A 30 16.57 0.32 5.13
CA SER A 30 17.21 1.44 5.83
C SER A 30 17.95 0.99 7.08
N LYS A 31 17.35 0.12 7.90
CA LYS A 31 18.05 -0.42 9.08
C LYS A 31 19.32 -1.18 8.70
N ARG A 32 19.29 -1.93 7.59
CA ARG A 32 20.45 -2.71 7.13
C ARG A 32 21.53 -1.85 6.49
N LEU A 33 21.15 -0.90 5.64
CA LEU A 33 22.09 -0.11 4.82
C LEU A 33 22.58 1.16 5.53
N ARG A 34 21.81 1.69 6.47
CA ARG A 34 22.11 2.96 7.16
C ARG A 34 22.41 2.77 8.64
N GLY A 35 22.90 1.59 9.03
CA GLY A 35 23.36 1.30 10.40
C GLY A 35 22.26 1.47 11.46
N GLY A 36 21.07 0.94 11.19
CA GLY A 36 19.94 0.96 12.13
C GLY A 36 19.02 2.19 12.03
N LYS A 37 19.30 3.16 11.16
CA LYS A 37 18.44 4.33 10.98
C LYS A 37 17.06 3.93 10.42
N ARG A 38 16.00 4.43 11.05
CA ARG A 38 14.60 4.23 10.66
C ARG A 38 14.15 5.33 9.69
N ILE A 39 13.28 5.00 8.72
CA ILE A 39 12.64 5.99 7.82
C ILE A 39 11.26 6.34 8.38
N PHE A 40 10.49 5.33 8.75
CA PHE A 40 9.20 5.47 9.41
C PHE A 40 9.34 5.24 10.91
N ILE A 41 8.50 5.89 11.72
CA ILE A 41 8.42 5.68 13.19
C ILE A 41 8.23 4.19 13.50
N ALA A 42 7.22 3.57 12.87
CA ALA A 42 6.98 2.14 12.83
C ALA A 42 6.63 1.73 11.38
N ALA A 43 6.94 0.49 11.03
CA ALA A 43 6.48 -0.14 9.79
C ALA A 43 5.88 -1.50 10.17
N PRO A 44 4.80 -1.98 9.53
CA PRO A 44 4.16 -1.44 8.32
C PRO A 44 3.44 -0.09 8.50
N ILE A 45 2.98 0.54 7.41
CA ILE A 45 2.58 1.95 7.41
C ILE A 45 1.36 2.24 8.31
N HIS A 46 0.44 1.30 8.51
CA HIS A 46 -0.67 1.51 9.46
C HIS A 46 -0.16 1.77 10.90
N HIS A 47 0.88 1.06 11.35
CA HIS A 47 1.48 1.33 12.67
C HIS A 47 2.19 2.68 12.73
N HIS A 48 2.68 3.19 11.59
CA HIS A 48 3.16 4.57 11.53
C HIS A 48 2.04 5.56 11.88
N PHE A 49 0.85 5.36 11.30
CA PHE A 49 -0.32 6.20 11.57
C PHE A 49 -0.83 6.05 13.01
N GLU A 50 -0.80 4.85 13.58
CA GLU A 50 -1.12 4.64 15.00
C GLU A 50 -0.10 5.35 15.91
N ALA A 51 1.19 5.29 15.59
CA ALA A 51 2.25 5.92 16.37
C ALA A 51 2.20 7.46 16.36
N ILE A 52 1.61 8.08 15.34
CA ILE A 52 1.34 9.53 15.30
C ILE A 52 -0.01 9.90 15.95
N GLY A 53 -0.70 8.94 16.58
CA GLY A 53 -1.90 9.18 17.39
C GLY A 53 -3.24 8.93 16.69
N TRP A 54 -3.29 8.24 15.55
CA TRP A 54 -4.58 7.82 14.98
C TRP A 54 -5.13 6.59 15.69
N SER A 55 -6.46 6.53 15.86
CA SER A 55 -7.11 5.31 16.34
C SER A 55 -7.10 4.22 15.27
N LYS A 56 -7.15 2.95 15.68
CA LYS A 56 -7.10 1.79 14.77
C LYS A 56 -8.25 1.80 13.77
N GLU A 57 -9.42 2.22 14.23
CA GLU A 57 -10.64 2.33 13.42
C GLU A 57 -10.46 3.43 12.38
N LYS A 58 -9.88 4.58 12.77
CA LYS A 58 -9.61 5.70 11.86
C LYS A 58 -8.64 5.30 10.75
N VAL A 59 -7.59 4.54 11.06
CA VAL A 59 -6.65 4.03 10.05
C VAL A 59 -7.36 3.07 9.10
N THR A 60 -8.07 2.08 9.64
CA THR A 60 -8.83 1.08 8.87
C THR A 60 -9.80 1.74 7.89
N MET A 61 -10.63 2.68 8.37
CA MET A 61 -11.62 3.37 7.53
C MET A 61 -10.96 4.16 6.40
N ARG A 62 -9.85 4.87 6.66
CA ARG A 62 -9.13 5.62 5.63
C ARG A 62 -8.49 4.70 4.60
N PHE A 63 -7.98 3.55 5.03
CA PHE A 63 -7.37 2.56 4.14
C PHE A 63 -8.42 1.89 3.26
N TRP A 64 -9.63 1.68 3.75
CA TRP A 64 -10.75 1.22 2.93
C TRP A 64 -11.14 2.24 1.88
N VAL A 65 -11.24 3.53 2.23
CA VAL A 65 -11.52 4.60 1.25
C VAL A 65 -10.45 4.62 0.16
N LEU A 66 -9.17 4.56 0.53
CA LEU A 66 -8.08 4.47 -0.45
C LEU A 66 -8.20 3.20 -1.30
N GLY A 67 -8.45 2.05 -0.69
CA GLY A 67 -8.62 0.77 -1.40
C GLY A 67 -9.74 0.84 -2.44
N ILE A 68 -10.88 1.43 -2.09
CA ILE A 68 -12.01 1.63 -3.00
C ILE A 68 -11.61 2.57 -4.15
N MET A 69 -10.95 3.69 -3.86
CA MET A 69 -10.48 4.63 -4.89
C MET A 69 -9.54 3.96 -5.89
N PHE A 70 -8.58 3.18 -5.40
CA PHE A 70 -7.62 2.47 -6.25
C PHE A 70 -8.25 1.28 -7.00
N ALA A 71 -9.26 0.63 -6.43
CA ALA A 71 -10.06 -0.37 -7.13
C ALA A 71 -10.81 0.24 -8.32
N PHE A 72 -11.47 1.38 -8.13
CA PHE A 72 -12.13 2.10 -9.23
C PHE A 72 -11.14 2.57 -10.29
N LEU A 73 -9.97 3.07 -9.89
CA LEU A 73 -8.91 3.44 -10.83
C LEU A 73 -8.44 2.22 -11.63
N GLY A 74 -8.23 1.06 -10.99
CA GLY A 74 -7.85 -0.17 -11.65
C GLY A 74 -8.88 -0.64 -12.68
N VAL A 75 -10.16 -0.52 -12.38
CA VAL A 75 -11.25 -0.80 -13.33
C VAL A 75 -11.23 0.18 -14.50
N LEU A 76 -11.05 1.47 -14.24
CA LEU A 76 -10.96 2.48 -15.31
C LEU A 76 -9.78 2.22 -16.25
N VAL A 77 -8.61 1.89 -15.70
CA VAL A 77 -7.42 1.54 -16.49
C VAL A 77 -7.66 0.27 -17.31
N ALA A 78 -8.35 -0.73 -16.76
CA ALA A 78 -8.72 -1.93 -17.52
C ALA A 78 -9.57 -1.58 -18.74
N LEU A 79 -10.64 -0.80 -18.52
CA LEU A 79 -11.60 -0.43 -19.56
C LEU A 79 -10.98 0.47 -20.65
N VAL A 80 -10.17 1.46 -20.28
CA VAL A 80 -9.52 2.37 -21.23
C VAL A 80 -8.34 1.71 -21.94
N GLY A 81 -7.61 0.84 -21.24
CA GLY A 81 -6.45 0.13 -21.76
C GLY A 81 -6.80 -1.01 -22.74
N GLY A 82 -8.07 -1.33 -22.91
CA GLY A 82 -8.53 -2.41 -23.78
C GLY A 82 -8.20 -3.81 -23.25
N TYR A 83 -8.07 -3.93 -21.93
CA TYR A 83 -7.86 -5.20 -21.22
C TYR A 83 -9.17 -5.91 -20.88
#